data_AF-A0A396HJA6-F1
#
_entry.id   AF-A0A396HJA6-F1
#
_cell.length_a   1.000
_cell.length_b   1.000
_cell.length_c   1.000
_cell.angle_alpha   90.00
_cell.angle_beta   90.00
_cell.angle_gamma   90.00
#
_symmetry.space_group_name_H-M   'P 1'
#
loop_
_entity.id
_entity.type
_entity.pdbx_description
1 polymer ?
#
loop_
_entity_poly.entity_id
_entity_poly.type
_entity_poly.pdbx_seq_one_letter_code
_entity_poly.pdbx_strand_id
1 'polypeptide(L)'
;MRVLNFDHHGLLTQIPDVSGLVNLEEFSFQGCVNLITVHDSIGLLGRLKTLRVMCCIKLRSIPPLNLASLEELDLSECSCLESFPPVVDGLADKLKTMIDFFRKIRSFAMF
;
A
#
# COMPACT_ATOMS: atom_id res chain seq x y z
N MET A 1 -3.89 -13.42 14.84
CA MET A 1 -3.75 -11.96 14.78
C MET A 1 -4.50 -11.46 13.57
N ARG A 2 -5.32 -10.40 13.71
CA ARG A 2 -6.14 -9.82 12.62
C ARG A 2 -5.73 -8.40 12.25
N VAL A 3 -5.13 -7.67 13.18
CA VAL A 3 -4.66 -6.30 12.99
C VAL A 3 -3.17 -6.28 13.30
N LEU A 4 -2.39 -5.62 12.44
CA LEU A 4 -0.97 -5.35 12.64
C LEU A 4 -0.71 -3.87 12.36
N ASN A 5 0.00 -3.21 13.26
CA ASN A 5 0.29 -1.78 13.18
C ASN A 5 1.80 -1.55 13.41
N PHE A 6 2.44 -0.90 12.44
CA PHE A 6 3.82 -0.41 12.49
C PHE A 6 3.89 1.09 12.22
N ASP A 7 2.83 1.84 12.53
CA ASP A 7 2.78 3.26 12.27
C ASP A 7 3.90 4.02 13.00
N HIS A 8 4.41 5.06 12.36
CA HIS A 8 5.43 5.98 12.87
C HIS A 8 6.73 5.30 13.29
N HIS A 9 7.05 4.13 12.73
CA HIS A 9 8.33 3.46 12.94
C HIS A 9 9.44 4.13 12.12
N GLY A 10 10.07 5.15 12.71
CA GLY A 10 11.12 5.95 12.07
C GLY A 10 12.40 5.20 11.67
N LEU A 11 12.59 3.95 12.08
CA LEU A 11 13.75 3.12 11.69
C LEU A 11 13.41 2.02 10.68
N LEU A 12 12.13 1.84 10.36
CA LEU A 12 11.69 0.77 9.48
C LEU A 12 12.05 1.12 8.04
N THR A 13 12.96 0.34 7.44
CA THR A 13 13.39 0.51 6.04
C THR A 13 12.71 -0.46 5.08
N GLN A 14 12.16 -1.57 5.61
CA GLN A 14 11.48 -2.59 4.85
C GLN A 14 10.36 -3.26 5.66
N ILE A 15 9.26 -3.62 5.02
CA ILE A 15 8.31 -4.58 5.58
C ILE A 15 8.82 -5.99 5.26
N PRO A 16 9.04 -6.86 6.27
CA PRO A 16 9.58 -8.20 6.05
C PRO A 16 8.53 -9.16 5.46
N ASP A 17 8.91 -10.42 5.29
CA ASP A 17 7.97 -11.49 4.94
C ASP A 17 6.82 -11.60 5.96
N VAL A 18 5.60 -11.49 5.47
CA VAL A 18 4.34 -11.58 6.21
C VAL A 18 3.46 -12.75 5.77
N SER A 19 4.00 -13.71 5.01
CA SER A 19 3.26 -14.89 4.50
C SER A 19 2.58 -15.71 5.60
N GLY A 20 3.16 -15.73 6.81
CA GLY A 20 2.58 -16.40 7.98
C GLY A 20 1.33 -15.70 8.57
N LEU A 21 1.03 -14.46 8.15
CA LEU A 21 -0.08 -13.67 8.67
C LEU A 21 -1.40 -13.96 7.94
N VAL A 22 -1.71 -15.24 7.70
CA VAL A 22 -2.85 -15.69 6.88
C VAL A 22 -4.25 -15.24 7.34
N ASN A 23 -4.36 -14.74 8.57
CA ASN A 23 -5.60 -14.24 9.16
C ASN A 23 -5.64 -12.70 9.29
N LEU A 24 -4.64 -11.99 8.73
CA LEU A 24 -4.57 -10.54 8.81
C LEU A 24 -5.69 -9.91 7.97
N GLU A 25 -6.46 -9.03 8.60
CA GLU A 25 -7.53 -8.24 8.01
C GLU A 25 -7.12 -6.78 7.84
N GLU A 26 -6.29 -6.25 8.75
CA GLU A 26 -5.82 -4.86 8.71
C GLU A 26 -4.31 -4.78 8.90
N PHE A 27 -3.64 -4.03 8.03
CA PHE A 27 -2.22 -3.74 8.14
C PHE A 27 -1.96 -2.23 7.95
N SER A 28 -1.37 -1.60 8.95
CA SER A 28 -1.00 -0.18 8.92
C SER A 28 0.49 -0.02 9.16
N PHE A 29 1.15 0.80 8.34
CA PHE A 29 2.53 1.22 8.52
C PHE A 29 2.72 2.68 8.06
N GLN A 30 1.77 3.52 8.45
CA GLN A 30 1.72 4.94 8.13
C GLN A 30 2.87 5.70 8.78
N GLY A 31 3.32 6.80 8.18
CA GLY A 31 4.36 7.64 8.76
C GLY A 31 5.73 6.96 8.89
N CYS A 32 5.94 5.82 8.25
CA CYS A 32 7.26 5.18 8.15
C CYS A 32 8.12 5.92 7.12
N VAL A 33 8.61 7.11 7.48
CA VAL A 33 9.33 8.01 6.57
C VAL A 33 10.63 7.44 6.00
N ASN A 34 11.18 6.39 6.62
CA ASN A 34 12.37 5.70 6.17
C ASN A 34 12.09 4.40 5.40
N LEU A 35 10.81 4.02 5.23
CA LEU A 35 10.41 2.81 4.52
C LEU A 35 10.71 2.94 3.03
N ILE A 36 11.42 1.96 2.47
CA ILE A 36 11.86 1.95 1.06
C ILE A 36 11.13 0.86 0.28
N THR A 37 10.93 -0.32 0.89
CA THR A 37 10.37 -1.50 0.21
C THR A 37 9.37 -2.25 1.09
N VAL A 38 8.48 -2.98 0.44
CA VAL A 38 7.52 -3.91 1.07
C VAL A 38 7.68 -5.27 0.43
N HIS A 39 7.85 -6.33 1.23
CA HIS A 39 7.99 -7.69 0.71
C HIS A 39 6.70 -8.19 0.01
N ASP A 40 6.86 -8.90 -1.10
CA ASP A 40 5.77 -9.35 -1.99
C ASP A 40 4.73 -10.24 -1.31
N SER A 41 5.09 -10.86 -0.19
CA SER A 41 4.18 -11.68 0.63
C SER A 41 2.90 -10.96 1.07
N ILE A 42 2.90 -9.62 1.10
CA ILE A 42 1.68 -8.84 1.39
C ILE A 42 0.57 -9.13 0.38
N GLY A 43 0.93 -9.44 -0.87
CA GLY A 43 0.01 -9.86 -1.93
C GLY A 43 -0.60 -11.24 -1.72
N LEU A 44 -0.09 -12.04 -0.77
CA LEU A 44 -0.61 -13.37 -0.46
C LEU A 44 -1.68 -13.33 0.65
N LEU A 45 -1.91 -12.16 1.26
CA LEU A 45 -2.84 -11.99 2.37
C LEU A 45 -4.30 -11.93 1.87
N GLY A 46 -4.87 -13.10 1.56
CA GLY A 46 -6.23 -13.21 0.99
C GLY A 46 -7.39 -12.79 1.90
N ARG A 47 -7.12 -12.32 3.12
CA ARG A 47 -8.11 -11.76 4.05
C ARG A 47 -7.89 -10.28 4.35
N LEU A 48 -6.86 -9.67 3.76
CA LEU A 48 -6.53 -8.27 3.99
C LEU A 48 -7.61 -7.38 3.38
N LYS A 49 -8.28 -6.61 4.24
CA LYS A 49 -9.34 -5.66 3.89
C LYS A 49 -8.83 -4.24 3.89
N THR A 50 -7.95 -3.90 4.82
CA THR A 50 -7.44 -2.54 4.99
C THR A 50 -5.91 -2.52 4.94
N LEU A 51 -5.37 -1.69 4.05
CA LEU A 51 -3.96 -1.38 3.96
C LEU A 51 -3.72 0.13 4.02
N ARG A 52 -3.04 0.61 5.06
CA ARG A 52 -2.71 2.04 5.21
C ARG A 52 -1.21 2.27 5.19
N VAL A 53 -0.75 3.06 4.22
CA VAL A 53 0.66 3.35 3.93
C VAL A 53 0.90 4.87 3.83
N MET A 54 0.02 5.68 4.41
CA MET A 54 0.09 7.15 4.34
C MET A 54 1.45 7.70 4.81
N CYS A 55 1.92 8.80 4.23
CA CYS A 55 3.14 9.52 4.64
C CYS A 55 4.45 8.70 4.60
N CYS A 56 4.50 7.63 3.79
CA CYS A 56 5.73 6.87 3.56
C CYS A 56 6.56 7.50 2.43
N ILE A 57 7.18 8.65 2.73
CA ILE A 57 7.78 9.52 1.72
C ILE A 57 8.95 8.92 0.93
N LYS A 58 9.64 7.88 1.44
CA LYS A 58 10.74 7.19 0.75
C LYS A 58 10.33 5.90 0.04
N LEU A 59 9.07 5.49 0.18
CA LEU A 59 8.58 4.25 -0.41
C LEU A 59 8.50 4.41 -1.92
N ARG A 60 9.18 3.53 -2.65
CA ARG A 60 9.30 3.64 -4.13
C ARG A 60 8.34 2.75 -4.90
N SER A 61 7.97 1.61 -4.32
CA SER A 61 7.06 0.67 -4.95
C SER A 61 6.18 -0.01 -3.91
N ILE A 62 4.97 -0.35 -4.33
CA ILE A 62 4.09 -1.29 -3.65
C ILE A 62 4.09 -2.58 -4.48
N PRO A 63 4.33 -3.75 -3.87
CA PRO A 63 4.28 -5.03 -4.59
C PRO A 63 2.85 -5.36 -5.04
N PRO A 64 2.66 -6.35 -5.93
CA PRO A 64 1.32 -6.81 -6.30
C PRO A 64 0.46 -7.14 -5.08
N LEU A 65 -0.73 -6.55 -5.01
CA LEU A 65 -1.68 -6.77 -3.92
C LEU A 65 -2.77 -7.75 -4.35
N ASN A 66 -3.25 -8.58 -3.43
CA ASN A 66 -4.52 -9.28 -3.64
C ASN A 66 -5.67 -8.31 -3.37
N LEU A 67 -6.27 -7.85 -4.46
CA LEU A 67 -7.34 -6.85 -4.43
C LEU A 67 -8.73 -7.48 -4.23
N ALA A 68 -8.84 -8.81 -4.22
CA ALA A 68 -10.13 -9.49 -4.10
C ALA A 68 -10.81 -9.25 -2.74
N SER A 69 -10.01 -9.18 -1.66
CA SER A 69 -10.49 -8.90 -0.31
C SER A 69 -10.32 -7.45 0.13
N LEU A 70 -9.55 -6.65 -0.62
CA LEU A 70 -9.20 -5.29 -0.21
C LEU A 70 -10.39 -4.33 -0.36
N GLU A 71 -10.74 -3.67 0.73
CA GLU A 71 -11.85 -2.71 0.86
C GLU A 71 -11.31 -1.28 0.99
N GLU A 72 -10.16 -1.10 1.64
CA GLU A 72 -9.50 0.18 1.88
C GLU A 72 -8.01 0.11 1.54
N LEU A 73 -7.57 1.05 0.71
CA LEU A 73 -6.17 1.29 0.41
C LEU A 73 -5.88 2.79 0.50
N ASP A 74 -4.95 3.17 1.37
CA ASP A 74 -4.48 4.54 1.50
C ASP A 74 -2.96 4.63 1.25
N LEU A 75 -2.60 5.32 0.18
CA LEU A 75 -1.22 5.62 -0.23
C LEU A 75 -0.96 7.14 -0.25
N SER A 76 -1.80 7.92 0.44
CA SER A 76 -1.71 9.37 0.47
C SER A 76 -0.35 9.83 1.00
N GLU A 77 0.18 10.90 0.44
CA GLU A 77 1.47 11.48 0.85
C GLU A 77 2.70 10.56 0.70
N CYS A 78 2.60 9.46 -0.06
CA CYS A 78 3.75 8.68 -0.54
C CYS A 78 4.41 9.37 -1.75
N SER A 79 5.18 10.43 -1.50
CA SER A 79 5.70 11.32 -2.55
C SER A 79 6.69 10.68 -3.53
N CYS A 80 7.40 9.62 -3.13
CA CYS A 80 8.38 8.92 -3.97
C CYS A 80 7.86 7.63 -4.61
N LEU A 81 6.55 7.36 -4.52
CA LEU A 81 5.98 6.13 -5.08
C LEU A 81 5.98 6.23 -6.62
N GLU A 82 6.86 5.48 -7.27
CA GLU A 82 7.10 5.51 -8.72
C GLU A 82 6.19 4.55 -9.50
N SER A 83 5.73 3.47 -8.84
CA SER A 83 4.96 2.42 -9.49
C SER A 83 3.89 1.83 -8.57
N PHE A 84 2.78 1.45 -9.20
CA PHE A 84 1.69 0.70 -8.59
C PHE A 84 1.33 -0.48 -9.52
N PRO A 85 1.03 -1.69 -9.00
CA PRO A 85 0.72 -2.84 -9.82
C PRO A 85 -0.50 -2.59 -10.74
N PRO A 86 -0.56 -3.24 -11.92
CA PRO A 86 -1.67 -3.09 -12.83
C PRO A 86 -2.99 -3.44 -12.13
N VAL A 87 -3.88 -2.47 -12.05
CA VAL A 87 -5.24 -2.64 -11.56
C VAL A 87 -6.04 -3.33 -12.65
N VAL A 88 -6.52 -4.55 -12.41
CA VAL A 88 -7.52 -5.18 -13.26
C VAL A 88 -8.88 -4.50 -13.06
N ASP A 89 -9.60 -4.27 -14.17
CA ASP A 89 -10.88 -3.56 -14.22
C ASP A 89 -11.86 -4.01 -13.12
N GLY A 90 -12.46 -3.04 -12.41
CA GLY A 90 -13.40 -3.26 -11.30
C GLY A 90 -12.98 -2.66 -9.95
N LEU A 91 -11.75 -2.18 -9.84
CA LEU A 91 -11.23 -1.55 -8.61
C LEU A 91 -11.42 -0.02 -8.56
N ALA A 92 -11.64 0.61 -9.73
CA ALA A 92 -11.75 2.07 -9.87
C ALA A 92 -12.88 2.66 -9.00
N ASP A 93 -13.98 1.93 -8.80
CA ASP A 93 -15.12 2.36 -7.97
C ASP A 93 -14.91 2.15 -6.46
N LYS A 94 -14.04 1.21 -6.07
CA LYS A 94 -13.72 0.93 -4.65
C LYS A 94 -12.65 1.85 -4.07
N LEU A 95 -11.81 2.43 -4.92
CA LEU A 95 -10.63 3.19 -4.51
C LEU A 95 -10.83 4.70 -4.69
N LYS A 96 -11.82 5.26 -4.00
CA LYS A 96 -12.06 6.71 -3.98
C LYS A 96 -10.80 7.51 -3.57
N THR A 97 -9.88 6.89 -2.82
CA THR A 97 -8.56 7.38 -2.42
C THR A 97 -7.45 7.24 -3.47
N MET A 98 -7.53 6.32 -4.45
CA MET A 98 -6.54 6.27 -5.55
C MET A 98 -6.74 7.38 -6.59
N ILE A 99 -7.91 8.01 -6.64
CA ILE A 99 -8.21 9.11 -7.57
C ILE A 99 -7.32 10.33 -7.32
N ASP A 100 -6.99 10.64 -6.06
CA ASP A 100 -6.08 11.76 -5.75
C ASP A 100 -4.61 11.43 -6.04
N PHE A 101 -4.22 10.17 -5.89
CA PHE A 101 -2.90 9.68 -6.29
C PHE A 101 -2.72 9.75 -7.83
N PHE A 102 -3.70 9.26 -8.60
CA PHE A 102 -3.69 9.39 -10.05
C PHE A 102 -3.84 10.83 -10.55
N ARG A 103 -4.55 11.71 -9.83
CA ARG A 103 -4.59 13.15 -10.16
C ARG A 103 -3.20 13.78 -10.16
N LYS A 104 -2.30 13.32 -9.29
CA LYS A 104 -0.90 13.76 -9.24
C LYS A 104 -0.07 13.16 -10.38
N ILE A 105 -0.29 11.90 -10.74
CA ILE A 105 0.43 11.22 -11.85
C ILE A 105 -0.06 11.70 -13.22
N ARG A 106 -1.34 12.04 -13.38
CA ARG A 106 -1.89 12.56 -14.65
C ARG A 106 -1.37 13.96 -14.99
N SER A 107 -0.73 14.66 -14.04
CA SER A 107 0.07 15.85 -14.32
C SER A 107 1.41 15.56 -15.03
N PHE A 108 1.79 14.29 -15.20
CA PHE A 108 2.99 13.83 -15.91
C PHE A 108 2.70 13.05 -17.19
N ALA A 109 1.42 12.83 -17.53
CA ALA A 109 1.00 12.23 -18.80
C ALA A 109 0.43 13.30 -19.75
N MET A 110 1.24 14.32 -20.05
CA MET A 110 1.07 15.17 -21.23
C MET A 110 2.46 15.57 -21.74
N PHE A 111 3.27 14.57 -22.10
CA PHE A 111 4.27 14.59 -23.16
C PHE A 111 4.36 13.18 -23.75
#